data_AF-A0AAU9QT69-F1
#
_entry.id   AF-A0AAU9QT69-F1
#
_cell.length_a   1.000
_cell.length_b   1.000
_cell.length_c   1.000
_cell.angle_alpha   90.00
_cell.angle_beta   90.00
_cell.angle_gamma   90.00
#
_symmetry.space_group_name_H-M   'P 1'
#
loop_
_entity.id
_entity.type
_entity.pdbx_description
1 polymer ?
#
loop_
_entity_poly.entity_id
_entity_poly.type
_entity_poly.pdbx_seq_one_letter_code
_entity_poly.pdbx_strand_id
1 'polypeptide(L)'
;MARSRSIKIIEQAAPGLKNLVLPMEAMINEHWNGIFDQVEDIKVRYWEEMKKNVEERKFKQNNSVVKLPTEAFLKSTFIVYRPSFRMGKKPSGDSVRLAWVKATHVFGTGTSKKVATTHIQMNATQSNLMPSFYHPSKFKFPVEAEWQKEIVLRYEQEIAYYRVLTWKLMIAAKEYMAISQVLNKSFDNLEEVQDPNGTPQNQSDNSDPLMVASEALKAADDDINAISAEFAKLLVDTEPDLLEAYGVDPDVRHMYMGSTN
;
A
#
# COMPACT_ATOMS: atom_id res chain seq x y z
N MET A 1 26.03 -24.48 -28.90
CA MET A 1 26.31 -23.05 -29.18
C MET A 1 25.16 -22.09 -28.86
N ALA A 2 23.93 -22.53 -28.53
CA ALA A 2 22.78 -21.62 -28.36
C ALA A 2 22.82 -20.70 -27.10
N ARG A 3 23.31 -21.21 -25.94
CA ARG A 3 23.33 -20.47 -24.66
C ARG A 3 24.06 -19.11 -24.70
N SER A 4 24.94 -18.87 -25.68
CA SER A 4 25.71 -17.61 -25.80
C SER A 4 24.91 -16.44 -26.37
N ARG A 5 23.79 -16.66 -27.07
CA ARG A 5 22.98 -15.55 -27.63
C ARG A 5 22.04 -14.93 -26.59
N SER A 6 21.36 -15.75 -25.79
CA SER A 6 20.40 -15.25 -24.80
C SER A 6 21.08 -14.42 -23.71
N ILE A 7 22.24 -14.85 -23.22
CA ILE A 7 23.05 -14.09 -22.25
C ILE A 7 23.45 -12.74 -22.85
N LYS A 8 23.99 -12.69 -24.07
CA LYS A 8 24.35 -11.42 -24.74
C LYS A 8 23.17 -10.47 -24.96
N ILE A 9 21.97 -10.99 -25.23
CA ILE A 9 20.76 -10.16 -25.36
C ILE A 9 20.38 -9.55 -24.01
N ILE A 10 20.49 -10.32 -22.91
CA ILE A 10 20.19 -9.83 -21.56
C ILE A 10 21.27 -8.85 -21.09
N GLU A 11 22.56 -9.14 -21.31
CA GLU A 11 23.69 -8.22 -21.03
C GLU A 11 23.56 -6.89 -21.80
N GLN A 12 23.08 -6.91 -23.04
CA GLN A 12 22.83 -5.70 -23.83
C GLN A 12 21.58 -4.94 -23.38
N ALA A 13 20.57 -5.63 -22.83
CA ALA A 13 19.35 -5.01 -22.30
C ALA A 13 19.51 -4.50 -20.84
N ALA A 14 20.44 -5.06 -20.07
CA ALA A 14 20.64 -4.79 -18.65
C ALA A 14 20.82 -3.29 -18.31
N PRO A 15 21.66 -2.52 -19.03
CA PRO A 15 21.81 -1.08 -18.76
C PRO A 15 20.52 -0.30 -19.07
N GLY A 16 19.77 -0.71 -20.11
CA GLY A 16 18.50 -0.10 -20.48
C GLY A 16 17.42 -0.31 -19.42
N LEU A 17 17.35 -1.52 -18.85
CA LEU A 17 16.42 -1.85 -17.76
C LEU A 17 16.77 -1.14 -16.45
N LYS A 18 18.05 -1.09 -16.05
CA LYS A 18 18.51 -0.36 -14.85
C LYS A 18 18.20 1.15 -14.96
N ASN A 19 18.28 1.70 -16.18
CA ASN A 19 17.88 3.08 -16.49
C ASN A 19 16.35 3.32 -16.53
N LEU A 20 15.51 2.29 -16.55
CA LEU A 20 14.04 2.40 -16.48
C LEU A 20 13.50 2.29 -15.04
N VAL A 21 14.20 1.55 -14.17
CA VAL A 21 13.79 1.31 -12.78
C VAL A 21 13.89 2.59 -11.92
N LEU A 22 15.06 3.25 -11.90
CA LEU A 22 15.29 4.46 -11.07
C LEU A 22 14.29 5.61 -11.35
N PRO A 23 13.93 5.94 -12.61
CA PRO A 23 12.88 6.93 -12.89
C PRO A 23 11.51 6.57 -12.32
N MET A 24 11.13 5.29 -12.27
CA MET A 24 9.81 4.88 -11.77
C MET A 24 9.69 5.05 -10.25
N GLU A 25 10.73 4.74 -9.48
CA GLU A 25 10.73 5.01 -8.03
C GLU A 25 10.71 6.51 -7.73
N ALA A 26 11.51 7.31 -8.45
CA ALA A 26 11.49 8.76 -8.33
C ALA A 26 10.09 9.33 -8.65
N MET A 27 9.47 8.86 -9.74
CA MET A 27 8.11 9.25 -10.15
C MET A 27 7.06 8.85 -9.10
N ILE A 28 7.12 7.64 -8.52
CA ILE A 28 6.20 7.23 -7.45
C ILE A 28 6.31 8.15 -6.23
N ASN A 29 7.55 8.50 -5.83
CA ASN A 29 7.79 9.40 -4.71
C ASN A 29 7.33 10.84 -5.00
N GLU A 30 7.51 11.33 -6.23
CA GLU A 30 6.96 12.61 -6.68
C GLU A 30 5.42 12.63 -6.58
N HIS A 31 4.74 11.57 -7.03
CA HIS A 31 3.29 11.45 -6.91
C HIS A 31 2.83 11.37 -5.44
N TRP A 32 3.60 10.74 -4.55
CA TRP A 32 3.30 10.75 -3.11
C TRP A 32 3.36 12.15 -2.52
N ASN A 33 4.41 12.90 -2.83
CA ASN A 33 4.57 14.28 -2.36
C ASN A 33 3.47 15.19 -2.93
N GLY A 34 3.19 15.10 -4.23
CA GLY A 34 2.10 15.86 -4.86
C GLY A 34 0.72 15.55 -4.25
N ILE A 35 0.42 14.29 -3.92
CA ILE A 35 -0.80 13.94 -3.17
C ILE A 35 -0.77 14.53 -1.76
N PHE A 36 0.39 14.51 -1.08
CA PHE A 36 0.52 15.02 0.29
C PHE A 36 0.29 16.54 0.38
N ASP A 37 0.89 17.30 -0.53
CA ASP A 37 0.74 18.76 -0.59
C ASP A 37 -0.73 19.15 -0.86
N GLN A 38 -1.37 18.49 -1.83
CA GLN A 38 -2.79 18.72 -2.15
C GLN A 38 -3.73 18.42 -0.97
N VAL A 39 -3.45 17.40 -0.14
CA VAL A 39 -4.27 17.15 1.06
C VAL A 39 -3.93 18.10 2.20
N GLU A 40 -2.70 18.58 2.35
CA GLU A 40 -2.38 19.62 3.33
C GLU A 40 -3.13 20.93 3.01
N ASP A 41 -3.27 21.33 1.74
CA ASP A 41 -4.12 22.46 1.33
C ASP A 41 -5.60 22.27 1.72
N ILE A 42 -6.15 21.07 1.52
CA ILE A 42 -7.51 20.71 1.97
C ILE A 42 -7.65 20.90 3.49
N LYS A 43 -6.63 20.50 4.26
CA LYS A 43 -6.60 20.66 5.72
C LYS A 43 -6.45 22.12 6.14
N VAL A 44 -5.70 22.95 5.40
CA VAL A 44 -5.65 24.41 5.64
C VAL A 44 -7.04 25.01 5.45
N ARG A 45 -7.68 24.80 4.29
CA ARG A 45 -9.04 25.30 4.00
C ARG A 45 -10.07 24.85 5.06
N TYR A 46 -10.03 23.58 5.46
CA TYR A 46 -10.87 23.04 6.55
C TYR A 46 -10.71 23.83 7.85
N TRP A 47 -9.47 24.12 8.27
CA TRP A 47 -9.22 24.84 9.52
C TRP A 47 -9.59 26.32 9.45
N GLU A 48 -9.42 26.97 8.30
CA GLU A 48 -9.85 28.35 8.07
C GLU A 48 -11.37 28.47 8.16
N GLU A 49 -12.11 27.59 7.48
CA GLU A 49 -13.57 27.58 7.50
C GLU A 49 -14.12 27.27 8.91
N MET A 50 -13.51 26.32 9.62
CA MET A 50 -13.87 26.01 11.00
C MET A 50 -13.59 27.18 11.96
N LYS A 51 -12.45 27.88 11.83
CA LYS A 51 -12.14 29.09 12.60
C LYS A 51 -13.18 30.18 12.36
N LYS A 52 -13.48 30.49 11.08
CA LYS A 52 -14.47 31.49 10.69
C LYS A 52 -15.84 31.21 11.31
N ASN A 53 -16.34 29.98 11.20
CA ASN A 53 -17.61 29.59 11.81
C ASN A 53 -17.62 29.72 13.36
N VAL A 54 -16.50 29.40 14.02
CA VAL A 54 -16.35 29.58 15.47
C VAL A 54 -16.31 31.07 15.84
N GLU A 55 -15.70 31.92 15.03
CA GLU A 55 -15.65 33.37 15.23
C GLU A 55 -17.02 34.03 15.02
N GLU A 56 -17.75 33.65 13.97
CA GLU A 56 -19.15 34.08 13.79
C GLU A 56 -20.04 33.69 14.98
N ARG A 57 -19.82 32.50 15.56
CA ARG A 57 -20.54 32.04 16.77
C ARG A 57 -20.15 32.85 18.01
N LYS A 58 -18.87 33.18 18.20
CA LYS A 58 -18.40 34.10 19.25
C LYS A 58 -19.01 35.49 19.10
N PHE A 59 -19.05 36.02 17.89
CA PHE A 59 -19.65 37.32 17.59
C PHE A 59 -21.15 37.33 17.90
N LYS A 60 -21.89 36.30 17.42
CA LYS A 60 -23.33 36.12 17.71
C LYS A 60 -23.59 35.99 19.23
N GLN A 61 -22.80 35.19 19.95
CA GLN A 61 -22.91 35.04 21.41
C GLN A 61 -22.61 36.35 22.18
N ASN A 62 -21.62 37.12 21.75
CA ASN A 62 -21.25 38.37 22.41
C ASN A 62 -22.33 39.45 22.25
N ASN A 63 -22.93 39.54 21.06
CA ASN A 63 -23.95 40.52 20.68
C ASN A 63 -25.40 40.06 20.98
N SER A 64 -25.61 38.80 21.38
CA SER A 64 -26.94 38.31 21.76
C SER A 64 -27.36 38.84 23.12
N VAL A 65 -28.61 39.31 23.20
CA VAL A 65 -29.30 39.65 24.46
C VAL A 65 -29.49 38.41 25.33
N VAL A 66 -29.80 37.27 24.71
CA VAL A 66 -29.93 35.96 25.39
C VAL A 66 -28.68 35.14 25.09
N LYS A 67 -27.78 35.04 26.07
CA LYS A 67 -26.51 34.33 25.93
C LYS A 67 -26.67 32.86 26.28
N LEU A 68 -26.07 31.97 25.49
CA LEU A 68 -25.95 30.55 25.86
C LEU A 68 -25.13 30.42 27.16
N PRO A 69 -25.48 29.47 28.05
CA PRO A 69 -24.62 29.12 29.18
C PRO A 69 -23.21 28.74 28.72
N THR A 70 -22.20 29.06 29.53
CA THR A 70 -20.78 28.88 29.18
C THR A 70 -20.46 27.47 28.68
N GLU A 71 -21.02 26.43 29.29
CA GLU A 71 -20.79 25.03 28.90
C GLU A 71 -21.36 24.72 27.50
N ALA A 72 -22.61 25.14 27.23
CA ALA A 72 -23.28 24.96 25.95
C ALA A 72 -22.57 25.76 24.84
N PHE A 73 -22.11 26.98 25.15
CA PHE A 73 -21.33 27.78 24.22
C PHE A 73 -19.98 27.13 23.87
N LEU A 74 -19.26 26.59 24.87
CA LEU A 74 -18.02 25.83 24.66
C LEU A 74 -18.26 24.58 23.80
N LYS A 75 -19.33 23.81 24.06
CA LYS A 75 -19.72 22.67 23.20
C LYS A 75 -20.00 23.11 21.76
N SER A 76 -20.69 24.23 21.57
CA SER A 76 -21.04 24.75 20.23
C SER A 76 -19.85 25.24 19.40
N THR A 77 -18.74 25.60 20.06
CA THR A 77 -17.51 26.13 19.43
C THR A 77 -16.35 25.13 19.44
N PHE A 78 -16.52 23.96 20.08
CA PHE A 78 -15.51 22.91 20.10
C PHE A 78 -15.54 22.10 18.80
N ILE A 79 -14.39 22.02 18.12
CA ILE A 79 -14.25 21.29 16.86
C ILE A 79 -14.07 19.79 17.16
N VAL A 80 -15.08 18.99 16.80
CA VAL A 80 -15.21 17.57 17.20
C VAL A 80 -14.30 16.65 16.38
N TYR A 81 -14.07 16.99 15.11
CA TYR A 81 -13.29 16.19 14.19
C TYR A 81 -12.18 17.02 13.55
N ARG A 82 -11.08 16.36 13.16
CA ARG A 82 -10.04 16.98 12.34
C ARG A 82 -9.45 15.99 11.34
N PRO A 83 -9.08 16.43 10.12
CA PRO A 83 -8.25 15.65 9.24
C PRO A 83 -6.86 15.46 9.87
N SER A 84 -6.27 14.29 9.61
CA SER A 84 -4.94 13.89 10.09
C SER A 84 -4.22 13.18 8.95
N PHE A 85 -3.39 13.92 8.24
CA PHE A 85 -2.56 13.43 7.14
C PHE A 85 -1.13 13.23 7.62
N ARG A 86 -0.48 12.15 7.16
CA ARG A 86 0.91 11.82 7.48
C ARG A 86 1.52 11.03 6.33
N MET A 87 2.73 11.39 5.93
CA MET A 87 3.63 10.47 5.25
C MET A 87 4.07 9.38 6.23
N GLY A 88 4.12 8.13 5.76
CA GLY A 88 4.54 6.98 6.54
C GLY A 88 5.35 6.00 5.70
N LYS A 89 6.59 5.74 6.15
CA LYS A 89 7.48 4.73 5.59
C LYS A 89 6.89 3.34 5.77
N LYS A 90 6.81 2.57 4.68
CA LYS A 90 6.55 1.14 4.66
C LYS A 90 7.73 0.42 3.99
N PRO A 91 7.84 -0.92 4.12
CA PRO A 91 8.74 -1.71 3.28
C PRO A 91 8.45 -1.53 1.79
N SER A 92 7.21 -1.17 1.42
CA SER A 92 6.78 -0.87 0.06
C SER A 92 6.94 0.61 -0.33
N GLY A 93 7.93 1.32 0.22
CA GLY A 93 8.16 2.75 0.02
C GLY A 93 7.32 3.65 0.93
N ASP A 94 7.41 4.97 0.70
CA ASP A 94 6.58 5.94 1.41
C ASP A 94 5.10 5.81 1.02
N SER A 95 4.20 6.21 1.93
CA SER A 95 2.76 6.16 1.68
C SER A 95 2.02 7.26 2.44
N VAL A 96 1.04 7.88 1.79
CA VAL A 96 0.19 8.90 2.42
C VAL A 96 -0.92 8.23 3.23
N ARG A 97 -0.98 8.51 4.54
CA ARG A 97 -2.07 8.05 5.42
C ARG A 97 -3.11 9.15 5.61
N LEU A 98 -4.30 8.96 5.04
CA LEU A 98 -5.44 9.87 5.15
C LEU A 98 -6.47 9.37 6.17
N ALA A 99 -6.57 10.03 7.33
CA ALA A 99 -7.48 9.63 8.41
C ALA A 99 -8.20 10.81 9.05
N TRP A 100 -9.35 10.53 9.67
CA TRP A 100 -10.03 11.45 10.60
C TRP A 100 -9.71 11.10 12.05
N VAL A 101 -9.53 12.14 12.86
CA VAL A 101 -9.37 12.05 14.32
C VAL A 101 -10.56 12.73 14.98
N LYS A 102 -11.24 12.01 15.86
CA LYS A 102 -12.23 12.56 16.79
C LYS A 102 -11.52 13.11 18.02
N ALA A 103 -11.80 14.36 18.36
CA ALA A 103 -11.46 14.96 19.63
C ALA A 103 -12.68 14.90 20.56
N THR A 104 -12.45 14.63 21.85
CA THR A 104 -13.50 14.70 22.88
C THR A 104 -13.18 15.81 23.86
N HIS A 105 -14.12 16.74 24.06
CA HIS A 105 -13.98 17.79 25.07
C HIS A 105 -14.28 17.21 26.45
N VAL A 106 -13.25 17.07 27.29
CA VAL A 106 -13.39 16.65 28.68
C VAL A 106 -13.43 17.90 29.55
N PHE A 107 -14.54 18.12 30.25
CA PHE A 107 -14.63 19.15 31.29
C PHE A 107 -13.92 18.63 32.55
N GLY A 108 -12.93 19.38 33.04
CA GLY A 108 -12.19 19.07 34.27
C GLY A 108 -12.16 20.27 35.21
N THR A 109 -12.49 20.03 36.48
CA THR A 109 -12.33 21.00 37.57
C THR A 109 -10.88 20.99 38.05
N GLY A 110 -10.08 21.91 37.53
CA GLY A 110 -8.65 22.00 37.84
C GLY A 110 -7.75 21.19 36.91
N THR A 111 -6.51 21.66 36.76
CA THR A 111 -5.34 20.98 36.16
C THR A 111 -5.54 20.24 34.81
N SER A 112 -5.12 20.93 33.73
CA SER A 112 -4.81 20.38 32.40
C SER A 112 -5.97 19.79 31.58
N LYS A 113 -6.38 20.52 30.53
CA LYS A 113 -7.38 20.09 29.54
C LYS A 113 -6.86 18.90 28.72
N LYS A 114 -7.15 17.66 29.14
CA LYS A 114 -6.86 16.45 28.37
C LYS A 114 -7.89 16.26 27.25
N VAL A 115 -7.49 16.53 26.01
CA VAL A 115 -8.28 16.16 24.83
C VAL A 115 -8.00 14.70 24.49
N ALA A 116 -8.95 13.81 24.78
CA ALA A 116 -8.88 12.43 24.31
C ALA A 116 -9.08 12.43 22.78
N THR A 117 -8.09 11.93 22.04
CA THR A 117 -8.14 11.77 20.59
C THR A 117 -8.28 10.30 20.22
N THR A 118 -9.24 9.99 19.35
CA THR A 118 -9.46 8.64 18.82
C THR A 118 -9.49 8.70 17.29
N HIS A 119 -8.84 7.75 16.62
CA HIS A 119 -8.99 7.60 15.18
C HIS A 119 -10.38 7.06 14.88
N ILE A 120 -11.08 7.66 13.91
CA ILE A 120 -12.30 7.05 13.40
C ILE A 120 -11.90 5.79 12.62
N GLN A 121 -12.61 4.68 12.85
CA GLN A 121 -12.50 3.48 12.01
C GLN A 121 -13.34 3.64 10.75
N MET A 122 -12.70 3.49 9.60
CA MET A 122 -13.38 3.34 8.30
C MET A 122 -14.19 2.04 8.28
N ASN A 123 -15.18 1.96 7.40
CA ASN A 123 -15.79 0.67 7.08
C ASN A 123 -14.79 -0.16 6.26
N ALA A 124 -14.64 -1.43 6.62
CA ALA A 124 -13.92 -2.38 5.79
C ALA A 124 -14.65 -2.57 4.45
N THR A 125 -13.87 -2.70 3.40
CA THR A 125 -14.31 -3.04 2.04
C THR A 125 -13.81 -4.44 1.71
N GLN A 126 -14.63 -5.23 1.03
CA GLN A 126 -14.25 -6.54 0.49
C GLN A 126 -13.67 -6.44 -0.93
N SER A 127 -13.67 -5.24 -1.53
CA SER A 127 -13.16 -5.01 -2.89
C SER A 127 -11.67 -4.71 -2.88
N ASN A 128 -10.91 -5.46 -3.67
CA ASN A 128 -9.49 -5.18 -3.94
C ASN A 128 -9.29 -3.84 -4.69
N LEU A 129 -10.33 -3.35 -5.39
CA LEU A 129 -10.27 -2.19 -6.29
C LEU A 129 -10.65 -0.86 -5.62
N MET A 130 -11.15 -0.88 -4.37
CA MET A 130 -11.51 0.34 -3.64
C MET A 130 -10.92 0.34 -2.22
N PRO A 131 -10.46 1.49 -1.71
CA PRO A 131 -10.06 1.62 -0.32
C PRO A 131 -11.26 1.67 0.63
N SER A 132 -10.99 1.39 1.91
CA SER A 132 -11.92 1.64 3.01
C SER A 132 -12.35 3.12 3.05
N PHE A 133 -13.60 3.36 3.45
CA PHE A 133 -14.21 4.70 3.43
C PHE A 133 -14.89 5.05 4.77
N TYR A 134 -15.05 6.35 5.04
CA TYR A 134 -15.83 6.83 6.17
C TYR A 134 -17.29 7.01 5.75
N HIS A 135 -18.14 6.05 6.11
CA HIS A 135 -19.59 6.23 5.94
C HIS A 135 -20.08 7.41 6.80
N PRO A 136 -20.99 8.29 6.31
CA PRO A 136 -21.43 9.48 7.04
C PRO A 136 -21.88 9.25 8.49
N SER A 137 -22.47 8.09 8.78
CA SER A 137 -22.90 7.70 10.15
C SER A 137 -21.76 7.51 11.18
N LYS A 138 -20.49 7.50 10.75
CA LYS A 138 -19.31 7.52 11.64
C LYS A 138 -19.09 8.88 12.29
N PHE A 139 -19.54 9.97 11.65
CA PHE A 139 -19.41 11.33 12.16
C PHE A 139 -20.63 11.69 13.01
N LYS A 140 -20.48 11.55 14.33
CA LYS A 140 -21.52 11.84 15.33
C LYS A 140 -21.16 13.12 16.08
N PHE A 141 -22.04 14.10 16.03
CA PHE A 141 -21.88 15.39 16.71
C PHE A 141 -22.88 15.51 17.87
N PRO A 142 -22.55 16.25 18.94
CA PRO A 142 -23.56 16.76 19.87
C PRO A 142 -24.42 17.82 19.17
N VAL A 143 -25.64 18.06 19.66
CA VAL A 143 -26.64 18.95 19.04
C VAL A 143 -26.08 20.36 18.82
N GLU A 144 -25.30 20.87 19.77
CA GLU A 144 -24.68 22.19 19.71
C GLU A 144 -23.64 22.34 18.60
N ALA A 145 -23.11 21.22 18.09
CA ALA A 145 -22.05 21.15 17.07
C ALA A 145 -22.48 20.46 15.76
N GLU A 146 -23.76 20.10 15.56
CA GLU A 146 -24.26 19.51 14.30
C GLU A 146 -23.95 20.36 13.06
N TRP A 147 -23.75 21.68 13.22
CA TRP A 147 -23.30 22.57 12.15
C TRP A 147 -21.97 22.15 11.48
N GLN A 148 -21.10 21.44 12.21
CA GLN A 148 -19.82 20.96 11.67
C GLN A 148 -20.00 19.80 10.69
N LYS A 149 -21.16 19.14 10.70
CA LYS A 149 -21.43 17.92 9.93
C LYS A 149 -21.35 18.15 8.43
N GLU A 150 -21.96 19.22 7.93
CA GLU A 150 -21.92 19.56 6.50
C GLU A 150 -20.47 19.80 6.04
N ILE A 151 -19.72 20.60 6.81
CA ILE A 151 -18.31 20.92 6.55
C ILE A 151 -17.48 19.63 6.54
N VAL A 152 -17.57 18.81 7.57
CA VAL A 152 -16.82 17.54 7.69
C VAL A 152 -17.16 16.58 6.55
N LEU A 153 -18.43 16.45 6.16
CA LEU A 153 -18.85 15.56 5.07
C LEU A 153 -18.38 16.07 3.70
N ARG A 154 -18.43 17.39 3.44
CA ARG A 154 -17.92 17.99 2.21
C ARG A 154 -16.41 17.80 2.06
N TYR A 155 -15.63 18.08 3.11
CA TYR A 155 -14.19 17.83 3.07
C TYR A 155 -13.85 16.33 3.03
N GLU A 156 -14.64 15.43 3.65
CA GLU A 156 -14.45 13.99 3.49
C GLU A 156 -14.70 13.51 2.04
N GLN A 157 -15.60 14.13 1.27
CA GLN A 157 -15.76 13.82 -0.16
C GLN A 157 -14.47 14.15 -0.94
N GLU A 158 -13.87 15.32 -0.68
CA GLU A 158 -12.56 15.69 -1.27
C GLU A 158 -11.45 14.71 -0.82
N ILE A 159 -11.35 14.41 0.47
CA ILE A 159 -10.32 13.50 1.02
C ILE A 159 -10.50 12.05 0.52
N ALA A 160 -11.74 11.60 0.31
CA ALA A 160 -12.03 10.27 -0.22
C ALA A 160 -11.48 10.07 -1.63
N TYR A 161 -11.50 11.11 -2.48
CA TYR A 161 -10.86 11.08 -3.80
C TYR A 161 -9.34 10.82 -3.68
N TYR A 162 -8.63 11.58 -2.84
CA TYR A 162 -7.20 11.36 -2.60
C TYR A 162 -6.89 10.01 -1.92
N ARG A 163 -7.85 9.44 -1.18
CA ARG A 163 -7.75 8.08 -0.61
C ARG A 163 -7.81 7.01 -1.70
N VAL A 164 -8.63 7.22 -2.74
CA VAL A 164 -8.66 6.36 -3.94
C VAL A 164 -7.38 6.50 -4.76
N LEU A 165 -6.86 7.72 -4.96
CA LEU A 165 -5.58 7.93 -5.64
C LEU A 165 -4.41 7.24 -4.90
N THR A 166 -4.33 7.47 -3.58
CA THR A 166 -3.39 6.78 -2.68
C THR A 166 -3.49 5.26 -2.80
N TRP A 167 -4.71 4.70 -2.82
CA TRP A 167 -4.88 3.25 -2.96
C TRP A 167 -4.38 2.71 -4.30
N LYS A 168 -4.70 3.39 -5.40
CA LYS A 168 -4.21 3.02 -6.74
C LYS A 168 -2.69 3.11 -6.84
N LEU A 169 -2.09 4.17 -6.30
CA LEU A 169 -0.63 4.33 -6.28
C LEU A 169 0.06 3.28 -5.38
N MET A 170 -0.57 2.86 -4.27
CA MET A 170 -0.08 1.73 -3.47
C MET A 170 -0.08 0.41 -4.25
N ILE A 171 -1.09 0.15 -5.09
CA ILE A 171 -1.15 -1.05 -5.94
C ILE A 171 -0.02 -0.99 -6.97
N ALA A 172 0.08 0.10 -7.74
CA ALA A 172 1.11 0.29 -8.76
C ALA A 172 2.53 0.22 -8.17
N ALA A 173 2.77 0.80 -6.98
CA ALA A 173 4.05 0.71 -6.30
C ALA A 173 4.38 -0.73 -5.85
N LYS A 174 3.39 -1.51 -5.42
CA LYS A 174 3.59 -2.93 -5.07
C LYS A 174 3.93 -3.78 -6.31
N GLU A 175 3.24 -3.55 -7.43
CA GLU A 175 3.51 -4.23 -8.70
C GLU A 175 4.92 -3.88 -9.22
N TYR A 176 5.28 -2.60 -9.22
CA TYR A 176 6.63 -2.13 -9.53
C TYR A 176 7.70 -2.80 -8.67
N MET A 177 7.51 -2.88 -7.34
CA MET A 177 8.50 -3.51 -6.46
C MET A 177 8.64 -5.01 -6.69
N ALA A 178 7.55 -5.73 -7.02
CA ALA A 178 7.65 -7.13 -7.41
C ALA A 178 8.49 -7.30 -8.69
N ILE A 179 8.25 -6.46 -9.70
CA ILE A 179 9.04 -6.44 -10.95
C ILE A 179 10.50 -6.11 -10.67
N SER A 180 10.79 -5.07 -9.90
CA SER A 180 12.17 -4.65 -9.57
C SER A 180 12.92 -5.69 -8.74
N GLN A 181 12.25 -6.43 -7.85
CA GLN A 181 12.87 -7.55 -7.12
C GLN A 181 13.21 -8.72 -8.05
N VAL A 182 12.35 -9.05 -9.01
CA VAL A 182 12.63 -10.09 -10.03
C VAL A 182 13.78 -9.66 -10.94
N LEU A 183 13.80 -8.40 -11.39
CA LEU A 183 14.88 -7.84 -12.20
C LEU A 183 16.22 -7.83 -11.43
N ASN A 184 16.25 -7.35 -10.19
CA ASN A 184 17.48 -7.32 -9.39
C ASN A 184 18.04 -8.73 -9.17
N LYS A 185 17.22 -9.70 -8.74
CA LYS A 185 17.63 -11.11 -8.65
C LYS A 185 18.19 -11.66 -9.97
N SER A 186 17.63 -11.23 -11.10
CA SER A 186 18.10 -11.64 -12.42
C SER A 186 19.44 -11.00 -12.79
N PHE A 187 19.78 -9.83 -12.25
CA PHE A 187 21.08 -9.18 -12.42
C PHE A 187 22.14 -9.68 -11.43
N ASP A 188 21.77 -9.93 -10.17
CA ASP A 188 22.67 -10.48 -9.15
C ASP A 188 23.20 -11.86 -9.62
N ASN A 189 22.30 -12.71 -10.16
CA ASN A 189 22.63 -14.00 -10.80
C ASN A 189 23.45 -13.90 -12.10
N LEU A 190 23.67 -12.70 -12.65
CA LEU A 190 24.53 -12.45 -13.82
C LEU A 190 25.90 -11.89 -13.41
N GLU A 191 25.98 -11.07 -12.37
CA GLU A 191 27.24 -10.52 -11.86
C GLU A 191 28.13 -11.63 -11.25
N GLU A 192 27.56 -12.66 -10.61
CA GLU A 192 28.31 -13.84 -10.12
C GLU A 192 28.98 -14.67 -11.25
N VAL A 193 28.60 -14.47 -12.52
CA VAL A 193 29.13 -15.24 -13.66
C VAL A 193 30.37 -14.57 -14.29
N GLN A 194 30.79 -13.40 -13.81
CA GLN A 194 31.87 -12.60 -14.43
C GLN A 194 33.14 -12.41 -13.56
N ASP A 195 33.58 -13.39 -12.77
CA ASP A 195 34.98 -13.41 -12.28
C ASP A 195 35.91 -14.13 -13.29
N PRO A 196 36.81 -13.42 -14.00
CA PRO A 196 37.63 -14.04 -15.05
C PRO A 196 38.88 -14.75 -14.54
N ASN A 197 39.23 -14.66 -13.24
CA ASN A 197 40.50 -15.16 -12.70
C ASN A 197 40.40 -15.67 -11.24
N GLY A 198 39.32 -16.40 -10.90
CA GLY A 198 39.12 -17.06 -9.60
C GLY A 198 39.13 -18.59 -9.69
N THR A 199 39.94 -19.28 -8.88
CA THR A 199 39.95 -20.75 -8.75
C THR A 199 38.60 -21.32 -8.25
N PRO A 200 38.24 -22.57 -8.59
CA PRO A 200 36.94 -23.15 -8.27
C PRO A 200 36.78 -23.33 -6.76
N GLN A 201 35.94 -22.49 -6.14
CA GLN A 201 35.59 -22.60 -4.74
C GLN A 201 34.34 -23.47 -4.60
N ASN A 202 34.53 -24.62 -3.97
CA ASN A 202 33.51 -25.67 -3.82
C ASN A 202 32.67 -25.42 -2.55
N GLN A 203 31.40 -25.86 -2.56
CA GLN A 203 30.42 -25.84 -1.43
C GLN A 203 29.86 -24.43 -1.10
N SER A 204 28.59 -24.23 -0.71
CA SER A 204 27.46 -25.16 -0.56
C SER A 204 26.13 -24.39 -0.61
N ASP A 205 25.07 -24.80 -1.32
CA ASP A 205 24.95 -25.90 -2.30
C ASP A 205 23.88 -25.55 -3.34
N ASN A 206 24.12 -25.90 -4.62
CA ASN A 206 23.16 -25.74 -5.71
C ASN A 206 22.32 -27.02 -5.87
N SER A 207 21.23 -27.12 -5.12
CA SER A 207 20.20 -28.13 -5.41
C SER A 207 19.57 -27.81 -6.76
N ASP A 208 19.75 -28.68 -7.75
CA ASP A 208 19.19 -28.52 -9.10
C ASP A 208 17.68 -28.24 -9.01
N PRO A 209 17.17 -27.12 -9.55
CA PRO A 209 15.75 -26.77 -9.43
C PRO A 209 14.80 -27.87 -9.92
N LEU A 210 15.21 -28.69 -10.88
CA LEU A 210 14.42 -29.81 -11.39
C LEU A 210 14.44 -31.01 -10.42
N MET A 211 15.56 -31.21 -9.71
CA MET A 211 15.67 -32.20 -8.63
C MET A 211 14.82 -31.78 -7.42
N VAL A 212 14.87 -30.50 -7.02
CA VAL A 212 14.01 -29.97 -5.94
C VAL A 212 12.54 -30.06 -6.30
N ALA A 213 12.16 -29.78 -7.55
CA ALA A 213 10.79 -29.94 -8.02
C ALA A 213 10.35 -31.43 -8.04
N SER A 214 11.24 -32.35 -8.44
CA SER A 214 11.01 -33.81 -8.40
C SER A 214 10.83 -34.32 -6.97
N GLU A 215 11.67 -33.88 -6.02
CA GLU A 215 11.54 -34.22 -4.59
C GLU A 215 10.25 -33.65 -3.97
N ALA A 216 9.89 -32.39 -4.31
CA ALA A 216 8.66 -31.77 -3.85
C ALA A 216 7.40 -32.48 -4.40
N LEU A 217 7.43 -32.92 -5.66
CA LEU A 217 6.36 -33.68 -6.29
C LEU A 217 6.17 -35.05 -5.61
N LYS A 218 7.27 -35.78 -5.38
CA LYS A 218 7.25 -37.08 -4.68
C LYS A 218 6.81 -36.96 -3.22
N ALA A 219 7.12 -35.85 -2.55
CA ALA A 219 6.63 -35.54 -1.21
C ALA A 219 5.13 -35.16 -1.18
N ALA A 220 4.52 -34.95 -2.35
CA ALA A 220 3.11 -34.61 -2.54
C ALA A 220 2.31 -35.75 -3.22
N ASP A 221 2.80 -37.00 -3.14
CA ASP A 221 2.21 -38.19 -3.77
C ASP A 221 1.88 -37.99 -5.27
N ASP A 222 2.79 -37.31 -5.98
CA ASP A 222 2.72 -36.96 -7.40
C ASP A 222 1.59 -35.98 -7.82
N ASP A 223 0.90 -35.31 -6.86
CA ASP A 223 -0.04 -34.22 -7.19
C ASP A 223 0.68 -32.89 -7.47
N ILE A 224 0.85 -32.58 -8.75
CA ILE A 224 1.43 -31.32 -9.25
C ILE A 224 0.63 -30.06 -8.85
N ASN A 225 -0.62 -30.19 -8.39
CA ASN A 225 -1.42 -29.06 -7.91
C ASN A 225 -1.18 -28.77 -6.42
N ALA A 226 -0.53 -29.69 -5.69
CA ALA A 226 -0.17 -29.53 -4.29
C ALA A 226 1.21 -28.88 -4.07
N ILE A 227 2.06 -28.82 -5.11
CA ILE A 227 3.36 -28.13 -5.06
C ILE A 227 3.25 -26.65 -5.44
N SER A 228 4.34 -25.88 -5.31
CA SER A 228 4.35 -24.46 -5.65
C SER A 228 4.11 -24.23 -7.16
N ALA A 229 3.42 -23.15 -7.51
CA ALA A 229 3.15 -22.82 -8.92
C ALA A 229 4.43 -22.61 -9.75
N GLU A 230 5.54 -22.23 -9.11
CA GLU A 230 6.86 -22.09 -9.75
C GLU A 230 7.47 -23.46 -10.10
N PHE A 231 7.37 -24.46 -9.19
CA PHE A 231 7.83 -25.82 -9.47
C PHE A 231 6.89 -26.57 -10.41
N ALA A 232 5.58 -26.43 -10.25
CA ALA A 232 4.60 -26.99 -11.18
C ALA A 232 4.85 -26.47 -12.62
N LYS A 233 5.07 -25.16 -12.77
CA LYS A 233 5.41 -24.59 -14.07
C LYS A 233 6.77 -25.09 -14.60
N LEU A 234 7.79 -25.23 -13.75
CA LEU A 234 9.08 -25.79 -14.16
C LEU A 234 8.93 -27.22 -14.72
N LEU A 235 8.12 -28.07 -14.08
CA LEU A 235 7.85 -29.43 -14.55
C LEU A 235 7.01 -29.45 -15.84
N VAL A 236 6.05 -28.54 -15.99
CA VAL A 236 5.25 -28.38 -17.22
C VAL A 236 6.09 -27.89 -18.41
N ASP A 237 7.02 -26.95 -18.19
CA ASP A 237 7.83 -26.34 -19.25
C ASP A 237 9.10 -27.15 -19.59
N THR A 238 9.45 -28.18 -18.80
CA THR A 238 10.64 -29.03 -19.02
C THR A 238 10.37 -30.17 -20.01
N GLU A 239 11.30 -30.48 -20.91
CA GLU A 239 11.17 -31.54 -21.95
C GLU A 239 11.00 -32.97 -21.38
N PRO A 240 10.27 -33.90 -22.05
CA PRO A 240 9.92 -35.22 -21.50
C PRO A 240 11.14 -36.06 -21.08
N ASP A 241 12.11 -36.19 -21.98
CA ASP A 241 13.36 -36.93 -21.78
C ASP A 241 14.14 -36.44 -20.54
N LEU A 242 13.97 -35.15 -20.18
CA LEU A 242 14.61 -34.55 -19.00
C LEU A 242 13.77 -34.73 -17.72
N LEU A 243 12.44 -34.86 -17.81
CA LEU A 243 11.60 -35.26 -16.65
C LEU A 243 11.89 -36.72 -16.26
N GLU A 244 11.94 -37.62 -17.24
CA GLU A 244 12.24 -39.04 -17.03
C GLU A 244 13.62 -39.23 -16.38
N ALA A 245 14.62 -38.45 -16.80
CA ALA A 245 15.97 -38.48 -16.21
C ALA A 245 16.01 -38.11 -14.71
N TYR A 246 15.01 -37.36 -14.22
CA TYR A 246 14.85 -36.99 -12.81
C TYR A 246 13.77 -37.84 -12.10
N GLY A 247 13.31 -38.90 -12.78
CA GLY A 247 12.31 -39.83 -12.28
C GLY A 247 10.95 -39.17 -12.01
N VAL A 248 10.52 -38.28 -12.91
CA VAL A 248 9.18 -37.69 -12.96
C VAL A 248 8.48 -38.18 -14.22
N ASP A 249 7.23 -38.63 -14.10
CA ASP A 249 6.42 -39.06 -15.24
C ASP A 249 6.03 -37.85 -16.12
N PRO A 250 6.31 -37.84 -17.44
CA PRO A 250 5.90 -36.76 -18.34
C PRO A 250 4.38 -36.49 -18.37
N ASP A 251 3.53 -37.47 -18.04
CA ASP A 251 2.08 -37.28 -17.99
C ASP A 251 1.64 -36.33 -16.85
N VAL A 252 2.53 -35.98 -15.91
CA VAL A 252 2.29 -34.98 -14.87
C VAL A 252 1.80 -33.63 -15.44
N ARG A 253 2.22 -33.29 -16.67
CA ARG A 253 1.78 -32.06 -17.35
C ARG A 253 0.29 -32.03 -17.65
N HIS A 254 -0.33 -33.20 -17.85
CA HIS A 254 -1.77 -33.33 -18.09
C HIS A 254 -2.60 -33.27 -16.80
N MET A 255 -1.96 -33.37 -15.63
CA MET A 255 -2.60 -33.32 -14.32
C MET A 255 -2.64 -31.91 -13.71
N TYR A 256 -1.88 -30.97 -14.27
CA TYR A 256 -1.83 -29.59 -13.80
C TYR A 256 -3.07 -28.79 -14.23
N MET A 257 -3.87 -28.35 -13.26
CA MET A 257 -5.11 -27.57 -13.48
C MET A 257 -4.90 -26.05 -13.44
N GLY A 258 -3.65 -25.59 -13.34
CA GLY A 258 -3.32 -24.16 -13.43
C GLY A 258 -3.66 -23.59 -14.81
N SER A 259 -4.05 -22.32 -14.86
CA SER A 259 -4.60 -21.69 -16.07
C SER A 259 -3.63 -21.68 -17.25
N THR A 260 -3.86 -22.56 -18.22
CA THR A 260 -3.22 -22.52 -19.54
C THR A 260 -3.74 -21.32 -20.34
N ASN A 261 -2.84 -20.38 -20.65
CA ASN A 261 -2.99 -19.32 -21.66
C ASN A 261 -1.78 -19.39 -22.59
#